data_AF-A0A2D6XGZ0-F1
#
_entry.id   AF-A0A2D6XGZ0-F1
#
_cell.length_a   1.000
_cell.length_b   1.000
_cell.length_c   1.000
_cell.angle_alpha   90.00
_cell.angle_beta   90.00
_cell.angle_gamma   90.00
#
_symmetry.space_group_name_H-M   'P 1'
#
loop_
_entity.id
_entity.type
_entity.pdbx_description
1 polymer ?
#
loop_
_entity_poly.entity_id
_entity_poly.type
_entity_poly.pdbx_seq_one_letter_code
_entity_poly.pdbx_strand_id
1 'polypeptide(L)'
;MDVDNPWRWWFEDDPSLQYQMARPQTGSPSYLDYFRQPSAEARVFGDWETAQARLAAQGLPPNIKSIDFLNEYPFWTEYARLGPSQRGGSTNVRFAPPGSFRIPPGF
;
A
#
# COMPACT_ATOMS: atom_id res chain seq x y z
N MET A 1 11.97 27.14 -14.53
CA MET A 1 10.59 27.40 -14.98
C MET A 1 9.74 26.31 -14.37
N ASP A 2 9.07 26.61 -13.27
CA ASP A 2 8.05 25.73 -12.73
C ASP A 2 6.90 25.72 -13.73
N VAL A 3 6.75 24.59 -14.43
CA VAL A 3 5.53 24.33 -15.17
C VAL A 3 4.49 24.06 -14.09
N ASP A 4 3.82 25.11 -13.63
CA ASP A 4 2.66 24.99 -12.74
C ASP A 4 1.74 23.97 -13.39
N ASN A 5 1.64 22.80 -12.77
CA ASN A 5 0.78 21.73 -13.27
C ASN A 5 -0.62 22.33 -13.34
N PRO A 6 -1.20 22.54 -14.54
CA PRO A 6 -2.44 23.28 -14.71
C PRO A 6 -3.62 22.56 -14.07
N TRP A 7 -3.41 21.37 -13.53
CA TRP A 7 -4.40 20.54 -12.85
C TRP A 7 -4.20 20.48 -11.34
N ARG A 8 -3.31 21.29 -10.75
CA ARG A 8 -3.02 21.28 -9.31
C ARG A 8 -4.27 21.41 -8.42
N TRP A 9 -5.30 22.13 -8.87
CA TRP A 9 -6.59 22.31 -8.19
C TRP A 9 -7.49 21.06 -8.20
N TRP A 10 -7.21 20.05 -9.03
CA TRP A 10 -7.91 18.75 -8.96
C TRP A 10 -7.46 17.89 -7.78
N PHE A 11 -6.33 18.21 -7.15
CA PHE A 11 -5.71 17.44 -6.07
C PHE A 11 -6.02 18.03 -4.68
N GLU A 12 -7.07 18.85 -4.53
CA GLU A 12 -7.41 19.53 -3.26
C GLU A 12 -7.93 18.57 -2.17
N ASP A 13 -8.35 17.36 -2.54
CA ASP A 13 -8.70 16.32 -1.57
C ASP A 13 -7.45 15.71 -0.93
N ASP A 14 -7.44 15.50 0.39
CA ASP A 14 -6.36 14.81 1.10
C ASP A 14 -6.34 13.32 0.69
N PRO A 15 -5.40 12.90 -0.19
CA PRO A 15 -5.40 11.55 -0.71
C PRO A 15 -5.10 10.54 0.40
N SER A 16 -4.25 10.90 1.36
CA SER A 16 -3.88 10.05 2.50
C SER A 16 -5.10 9.70 3.36
N LEU A 17 -5.99 10.66 3.60
CA LEU A 17 -7.25 10.39 4.30
C LEU A 17 -8.12 9.39 3.53
N GLN A 18 -8.26 9.56 2.21
CA GLN A 18 -9.03 8.66 1.36
C GLN A 18 -8.44 7.25 1.34
N TYR A 19 -7.11 7.12 1.30
CA TYR A 19 -6.43 5.83 1.41
C TYR A 19 -6.69 5.14 2.75
N GLN A 20 -6.67 5.88 3.87
CA GLN A 20 -6.99 5.30 5.17
C GLN A 20 -8.41 4.75 5.25
N MET A 21 -9.36 5.36 4.53
CA MET A 21 -10.74 4.90 4.44
C MET A 21 -10.90 3.71 3.49
N ALA A 22 -10.20 3.72 2.36
CA ALA A 22 -10.36 2.72 1.29
C ALA A 22 -9.45 1.48 1.44
N ARG A 23 -8.34 1.58 2.18
CA ARG A 23 -7.44 0.45 2.42
C ARG A 23 -8.20 -0.74 3.04
N PRO A 24 -7.70 -1.96 2.87
CA PRO A 24 -8.37 -3.13 3.43
C PRO A 24 -8.51 -3.06 4.95
N GLN A 25 -9.73 -3.30 5.43
CA GLN A 25 -10.04 -3.37 6.87
C GLN A 25 -10.22 -4.82 7.38
N THR A 26 -10.39 -5.77 6.47
CA THR A 26 -10.56 -7.20 6.74
C THR A 26 -9.56 -8.05 5.96
N GLY A 27 -9.20 -9.22 6.48
CA GLY A 27 -8.22 -10.12 5.88
C GLY A 27 -7.28 -10.74 6.92
N SER A 28 -6.16 -11.29 6.45
CA SER A 28 -5.13 -11.81 7.36
C SER A 28 -4.36 -10.66 8.04
N PRO A 29 -3.79 -10.86 9.24
CA PRO A 29 -3.02 -9.83 9.92
C PRO A 29 -1.87 -9.26 9.07
N SER A 30 -1.12 -10.12 8.37
CA SER A 30 -0.02 -9.69 7.51
C SER A 30 -0.46 -8.83 6.31
N TYR A 31 -1.66 -9.11 5.77
CA TYR A 31 -2.26 -8.32 4.70
C TYR A 31 -2.63 -6.91 5.19
N LEU A 32 -3.29 -6.84 6.35
CA LEU A 32 -3.68 -5.56 6.95
C LEU A 32 -2.46 -4.73 7.37
N ASP A 33 -1.47 -5.37 7.99
CA ASP A 33 -0.26 -4.70 8.46
C ASP A 33 0.60 -4.17 7.30
N TYR A 34 0.60 -4.85 6.15
CA TYR A 34 1.27 -4.34 4.95
C TYR A 34 0.66 -3.01 4.49
N PHE A 35 -0.67 -2.94 4.29
CA PHE A 35 -1.36 -1.72 3.82
C PHE A 35 -1.54 -0.63 4.90
N ARG A 36 -1.08 -0.87 6.12
CA ARG A 36 -0.94 0.17 7.16
C ARG A 36 0.39 0.91 7.07
N GLN A 37 1.38 0.36 6.35
CA GLN A 37 2.71 0.95 6.27
C GLN A 37 2.70 2.15 5.30
N PRO A 38 3.43 3.23 5.63
CA PRO A 38 3.59 4.38 4.71
C PRO A 38 4.19 4.00 3.35
N SER A 39 4.98 2.92 3.29
CA SER A 39 5.56 2.40 2.05
C SER A 39 4.51 1.81 1.10
N ALA A 40 3.48 1.16 1.64
CA ALA A 40 2.38 0.64 0.83
C ALA A 40 1.50 1.78 0.31
N GLU A 41 1.24 2.78 1.15
CA GLU A 41 0.53 4.01 0.76
C GLU A 41 1.25 4.75 -0.38
N ALA A 42 2.55 5.02 -0.22
CA ALA A 42 3.36 5.68 -1.25
C ALA A 42 3.38 4.91 -2.58
N ARG A 43 3.36 3.57 -2.53
CA ARG A 43 3.29 2.74 -3.74
C ARG A 43 1.94 2.87 -4.45
N VAL A 44 0.84 2.79 -3.72
CA VAL A 44 -0.51 2.92 -4.28
C VAL A 44 -0.69 4.30 -4.91
N PHE A 45 -0.19 5.35 -4.27
CA PHE A 45 -0.22 6.69 -4.88
C PHE A 45 0.72 6.85 -6.06
N GLY A 46 1.90 6.22 -6.05
CA GLY A 46 2.77 6.19 -7.22
C GLY A 46 2.09 5.55 -8.45
N ASP A 47 1.27 4.51 -8.24
CA ASP A 47 0.47 3.89 -9.31
C ASP A 47 -0.61 4.86 -9.83
N TRP A 48 -1.30 5.58 -8.93
CA TRP A 48 -2.30 6.58 -9.29
C TRP A 48 -1.68 7.75 -10.06
N GLU A 49 -0.57 8.31 -9.57
CA GLU A 49 0.18 9.37 -10.24
C GLU A 49 0.65 8.94 -11.63
N THR A 50 1.09 7.68 -11.77
CA THR A 50 1.46 7.11 -13.07
C THR A 50 0.26 7.03 -14.01
N ALA A 51 -0.93 6.66 -13.52
CA ALA A 51 -2.14 6.65 -14.33
C ALA A 51 -2.54 8.07 -14.79
N GLN A 52 -2.45 9.06 -13.90
CA GLN A 52 -2.69 10.47 -14.23
C GLN A 52 -1.66 11.00 -15.24
N ALA A 53 -0.38 10.66 -15.06
CA ALA A 53 0.69 11.05 -15.97
C ALA A 53 0.48 10.47 -17.38
N ARG A 54 -0.07 9.26 -17.49
CA ARG A 54 -0.45 8.66 -18.79
C ARG A 54 -1.57 9.42 -19.49
N LEU A 55 -2.55 9.92 -18.76
CA LEU A 55 -3.62 10.76 -19.31
C LEU A 55 -3.06 12.12 -19.77
N ALA A 56 -2.22 12.73 -18.94
CA ALA A 56 -1.55 13.98 -19.28
C ALA A 56 -0.66 13.83 -20.52
N ALA A 57 0.06 12.71 -20.67
CA ALA A 57 0.85 12.39 -21.86
C ALA A 57 0.00 12.22 -23.13
N GLN A 58 -1.29 11.91 -22.99
CA GLN A 58 -2.27 11.84 -24.08
C GLN A 58 -2.97 13.19 -24.33
N GLY A 59 -2.59 14.25 -23.61
CA GLY A 59 -3.25 15.56 -23.68
C GLY A 59 -4.65 15.58 -23.06
N LEU A 60 -5.01 14.55 -22.30
CA LEU A 60 -6.28 14.48 -21.57
C LEU A 60 -6.10 15.06 -20.16
N PRO A 61 -7.12 15.74 -19.62
CA PRO A 61 -7.08 16.16 -18.22
C PRO A 61 -7.07 14.93 -17.30
N PRO A 62 -6.45 15.01 -16.11
CA PRO A 62 -6.64 14.01 -15.08
C PRO A 62 -8.12 13.93 -14.76
N ASN A 63 -8.70 12.74 -14.93
CA ASN A 63 -10.13 12.50 -14.73
C ASN A 63 -10.40 11.46 -13.63
N ILE A 64 -9.35 10.84 -13.08
CA ILE A 64 -9.46 9.82 -12.04
C ILE A 64 -9.18 10.47 -10.69
N LYS A 65 -10.20 10.62 -9.84
CA LYS A 65 -9.98 11.03 -8.44
C LYS A 65 -9.31 9.90 -7.67
N SER A 66 -8.55 10.23 -6.63
CA SER A 66 -7.89 9.24 -5.77
C SER A 66 -8.90 8.25 -5.19
N ILE A 67 -10.09 8.70 -4.76
CA ILE A 67 -11.11 7.80 -4.22
C ILE A 67 -11.65 6.81 -5.25
N ASP A 68 -11.86 7.25 -6.50
CA ASP A 68 -12.33 6.38 -7.58
C ASP A 68 -11.27 5.33 -7.92
N PHE A 69 -10.01 5.76 -8.00
CA PHE A 69 -8.87 4.85 -8.18
C PHE A 69 -8.77 3.83 -7.04
N LEU A 70 -8.89 4.28 -5.79
CA LEU A 70 -8.77 3.42 -4.61
C LEU A 70 -9.92 2.41 -4.52
N ASN A 71 -11.13 2.78 -4.92
CA ASN A 71 -12.28 1.87 -4.96
C ASN A 71 -12.10 0.72 -5.96
N GLU A 72 -11.39 0.98 -7.06
CA GLU A 72 -11.09 -0.02 -8.10
C GLU A 72 -9.74 -0.71 -7.90
N TYR A 73 -8.91 -0.23 -6.95
CA TYR A 73 -7.56 -0.72 -6.76
C TYR A 73 -7.56 -2.20 -6.31
N PRO A 74 -6.86 -3.10 -7.01
CA PRO A 74 -6.91 -4.53 -6.72
C PRO A 74 -5.96 -4.90 -5.58
N PHE A 75 -6.24 -4.43 -4.35
CA PHE A 75 -5.39 -4.61 -3.15
C PHE A 75 -4.95 -6.05 -2.93
N TRP A 76 -5.86 -7.01 -3.07
CA TRP A 76 -5.55 -8.43 -2.88
C TRP A 76 -4.59 -8.96 -3.94
N THR A 77 -4.83 -8.63 -5.21
CA THR A 77 -4.00 -9.06 -6.33
C THR A 77 -2.59 -8.48 -6.20
N GLU A 78 -2.47 -7.21 -5.80
CA GLU A 78 -1.18 -6.57 -5.57
C GLU A 78 -0.43 -7.23 -4.41
N TYR A 79 -1.10 -7.47 -3.28
CA TYR A 79 -0.47 -8.20 -2.18
C TYR A 79 -0.03 -9.61 -2.56
N ALA A 80 -0.86 -10.33 -3.33
CA ALA A 80 -0.56 -11.68 -3.78
C ALA A 80 0.66 -11.75 -4.72
N ARG A 81 0.95 -10.69 -5.48
CA ARG A 81 2.13 -10.58 -6.35
C ARG A 81 3.44 -10.37 -5.59
N LEU A 82 3.37 -9.79 -4.39
CA LEU A 82 4.57 -9.52 -3.58
C LEU A 82 5.18 -10.81 -3.04
N GLY A 83 6.50 -10.88 -3.03
CA GLY A 83 7.24 -11.94 -2.35
C GLY A 83 7.20 -11.80 -0.81
N PRO A 84 7.57 -12.84 -0.05
CA PRO A 84 7.54 -12.82 1.41
C PRO A 84 8.33 -11.66 2.04
N SER A 85 9.50 -11.32 1.48
CA SER A 85 10.34 -10.21 1.93
C SER A 85 9.74 -8.83 1.64
N GLN A 86 8.92 -8.71 0.58
CA GLN A 86 8.30 -7.46 0.16
C GLN A 86 7.02 -7.14 0.92
N ARG A 87 6.31 -8.17 1.42
CA ARG A 87 5.11 -8.02 2.27
C ARG A 87 5.42 -7.52 3.69
N GLY A 88 6.65 -7.08 3.96
CA GLY A 88 7.13 -6.79 5.31
C GLY A 88 7.40 -8.04 6.16
N GLY A 89 7.63 -9.19 5.52
CA GLY A 89 7.95 -10.44 6.18
C GLY A 89 9.37 -10.47 6.76
N SER A 90 9.56 -9.84 7.92
CA SER A 90 10.23 -10.42 9.10
C SER A 90 10.35 -9.41 10.23
N THR A 91 9.23 -8.95 10.80
CA THR A 91 9.26 -8.58 12.22
C THR A 91 8.94 -9.82 13.01
N ASN A 92 9.97 -10.63 13.28
CA ASN A 92 10.06 -11.63 14.34
C ASN A 92 8.72 -12.26 14.80
N VAL A 93 8.06 -13.03 13.94
CA VAL A 93 7.48 -14.26 14.49
C VAL A 93 8.68 -15.18 14.66
N ARG A 94 9.32 -15.12 15.84
CA ARG A 94 10.06 -16.27 16.33
C ARG A 94 9.06 -17.42 16.27
N PHE A 95 9.12 -18.20 15.19
CA PHE A 95 8.75 -19.59 15.25
C PHE A 95 9.61 -20.14 16.39
N ALA A 96 9.00 -20.27 17.58
CA ALA A 96 9.51 -21.24 18.53
C ALA A 96 9.46 -22.56 17.76
N PRO A 97 10.60 -23.22 17.45
CA PRO A 97 10.52 -24.56 16.94
C PRO A 97 9.78 -25.39 17.99
N PRO A 98 8.73 -26.15 17.62
CA PRO A 98 8.14 -27.09 18.56
C PRO A 98 9.19 -28.17 18.80
N GLY A 99 9.95 -28.08 19.90
CA GLY A 99 10.84 -29.18 20.30
C GLY A 99 12.18 -28.85 20.95
N SER A 100 12.41 -27.67 21.51
CA SER A 100 13.57 -27.50 22.41
C SER A 100 13.14 -27.66 23.86
N PHE A 101 12.96 -28.91 24.29
CA PHE A 101 13.05 -29.31 25.69
C PHE A 101 14.31 -28.70 26.29
N ARG A 102 14.17 -27.79 27.27
CA ARG A 102 15.26 -27.45 28.18
C ARG A 102 15.06 -28.28 29.44
N ILE A 103 15.95 -29.25 29.64
CA ILE A 103 16.13 -29.91 30.94
C ILE A 103 16.62 -28.82 31.92
N PRO A 104 16.02 -28.66 33.11
CA PRO A 104 16.52 -27.73 34.11
C PRO A 104 17.88 -28.24 34.64
N PRO A 105 18.91 -27.37 34.82
CA PRO A 105 20.10 -27.78 35.53
C PRO A 105 19.81 -27.70 37.03
N GLY A 106 19.75 -28.85 37.68
CA GLY A 106 19.64 -28.92 39.13
C GLY A 106 19.14 -30.27 39.60
N PHE A 107 20.05 -31.25 39.69
CA PHE A 107 20.28 -32.15 40.83
C PHE A 107 21.55 -32.97 40.55
#